data_AF-D4CT23-F1
#
_entry.id   AF-D4CT23-F1
#
_cell.length_a   1.000
_cell.length_b   1.000
_cell.length_c   1.000
_cell.angle_alpha   90.00
_cell.angle_beta   90.00
_cell.angle_gamma   90.00
#
_symmetry.space_group_name_H-M   'P 1'
#
loop_
_entity.id
_entity.type
_entity.pdbx_description
1 polymer ?
#
loop_
_entity_poly.entity_id
_entity_poly.type
_entity_poly.pdbx_seq_one_letter_code
_entity_poly.pdbx_strand_id
1 'polypeptide(L)'
;MLPQNFFRLDYFNINKVDIQESAKMLQPELTKLSEKLYNKNIIYIDSNGIKEFLQKDVRVENVTITKKSLGEISIDVKEKDLSYYAVIGKNIYLVDKVGEIFAYLNEKDVEEVPFIVANSEDEIKEITEFLNELSDLAIFKKISQIYKINEKEFVIILTDGVKIKTNRTEENDEINKEKQNKRYLIAQQLYFNMSKERKIDYIDLRFNDYIIKYLGDNK
;
A
#
# COMPACT_ATOMS: atom_id res chain seq x y z
N MET A 1 23.97 35.50 34.87
CA MET A 1 23.55 34.09 35.08
C MET A 1 22.04 34.02 34.92
N LEU A 2 21.54 33.02 34.19
CA LEU A 2 20.09 32.76 34.17
C LEU A 2 19.65 32.29 35.56
N PRO A 3 18.53 32.77 36.11
CA PRO A 3 18.04 32.33 37.42
C PRO A 3 17.75 30.82 37.39
N GLN A 4 18.05 30.11 38.49
CA GLN A 4 17.93 28.64 38.59
C GLN A 4 16.55 28.08 38.20
N ASN A 5 15.50 28.90 38.27
CA ASN A 5 14.12 28.51 37.95
C ASN A 5 13.62 29.06 36.60
N PHE A 6 14.47 29.67 35.77
CA PHE A 6 14.05 30.27 34.49
C PHE A 6 13.31 29.27 33.61
N PHE A 7 13.84 28.06 33.45
CA PHE A 7 13.24 27.00 32.64
C PHE A 7 12.03 26.33 33.28
N ARG A 8 11.67 26.68 34.53
CA ARG A 8 10.48 26.18 35.23
C ARG A 8 9.28 27.12 35.11
N LEU A 9 9.43 28.26 34.43
CA LEU A 9 8.33 29.18 34.20
C LEU A 9 7.27 28.54 33.30
N ASP A 10 6.00 28.90 33.53
CA ASP A 10 4.86 28.35 32.78
C ASP A 10 4.91 28.65 31.28
N TYR A 11 5.70 29.63 30.85
CA TYR A 11 5.99 29.91 29.43
C TYR A 11 6.57 28.70 28.68
N PHE A 12 7.20 27.76 29.38
CA PHE A 12 7.73 26.54 28.78
C PHE A 12 6.75 25.37 28.82
N ASN A 13 5.58 25.51 29.46
CA ASN A 13 4.58 24.45 29.48
C ASN A 13 3.87 24.40 28.13
N ILE A 14 3.67 23.18 27.65
CA ILE A 14 2.99 22.94 26.37
C ILE A 14 1.52 23.34 26.51
N ASN A 15 1.11 24.34 25.76
CA ASN A 15 -0.29 24.79 25.69
C ASN A 15 -0.93 24.47 24.35
N LYS A 16 -0.13 23.98 23.38
CA LYS A 16 -0.59 23.62 22.04
C LYS A 16 0.23 22.47 21.47
N VAL A 17 -0.49 21.47 20.98
CA VAL A 17 0.06 20.31 20.28
C VAL A 17 -0.59 20.26 18.90
N ASP A 18 0.20 20.52 17.86
CA ASP A 18 -0.26 20.44 16.47
C ASP A 18 -0.02 19.02 15.93
N ILE A 19 -1.09 18.27 15.69
CA ILE A 19 -1.04 16.97 14.99
C ILE A 19 -1.50 17.19 13.56
N GLN A 20 -0.71 16.77 12.56
CA GLN A 20 -1.17 16.83 11.17
C GLN A 20 -2.28 15.79 10.92
N GLU A 21 -3.33 16.20 10.22
CA GLU A 21 -4.52 15.38 9.93
C GLU A 21 -4.29 14.22 8.94
N SER A 22 -3.08 14.10 8.40
CA SER A 22 -2.69 13.02 7.47
C SER A 22 -2.79 11.63 8.10
N ALA A 23 -2.61 11.52 9.43
CA ALA A 23 -2.67 10.26 10.16
C ALA A 23 -4.09 9.94 10.63
N LYS A 24 -4.97 9.48 9.74
CA LYS A 24 -6.38 9.21 10.05
C LYS A 24 -6.57 7.97 10.93
N MET A 25 -5.85 6.89 10.64
CA MET A 25 -5.96 5.62 11.37
C MET A 25 -5.47 5.76 12.82
N LEU A 26 -4.42 6.57 13.03
CA LEU A 26 -3.76 6.78 14.31
C LEU A 26 -4.34 7.94 15.14
N GLN A 27 -5.41 8.60 14.68
CA GLN A 27 -6.00 9.74 15.38
C GLN A 27 -6.29 9.47 16.87
N PRO A 28 -6.89 8.32 17.26
CA PRO A 28 -7.17 8.05 18.68
C PRO A 28 -5.90 7.99 19.54
N GLU A 29 -4.83 7.37 19.04
CA GLU A 29 -3.55 7.21 19.73
C GLU A 29 -2.82 8.55 19.82
N LEU A 30 -2.81 9.33 18.74
CA LEU A 30 -2.18 10.65 18.70
C LEU A 30 -2.91 11.66 19.58
N THR A 31 -4.24 11.58 19.67
CA THR A 31 -5.04 12.40 20.59
C THR A 31 -4.64 12.12 22.05
N LYS A 32 -4.54 10.84 22.44
CA LYS A 32 -4.08 10.46 23.80
C LYS A 32 -2.64 10.91 24.08
N LEU A 33 -1.77 10.89 23.07
CA LEU A 33 -0.41 11.40 23.21
C LEU A 33 -0.42 12.92 23.43
N SER A 34 -1.23 13.66 22.67
CA SER A 34 -1.41 15.10 22.82
C SER A 34 -1.85 15.48 24.24
N GLU A 35 -2.86 14.80 24.78
CA GLU A 35 -3.33 15.00 26.16
C GLU A 35 -2.23 14.79 27.21
N LYS A 36 -1.36 13.79 27.01
CA LYS A 36 -0.24 13.50 27.93
C LYS A 36 0.86 14.55 27.87
N LEU A 37 1.05 15.18 26.71
CA LEU A 37 2.05 16.24 26.49
C LEU A 37 1.56 17.59 26.99
N TYR A 38 0.25 17.79 27.04
CA TYR A 38 -0.34 19.04 27.52
C TYR A 38 0.15 19.39 28.93
N ASN A 39 0.46 20.66 29.14
CA ASN A 39 1.01 21.23 30.36
C ASN A 39 2.35 20.61 30.83
N LYS A 40 3.01 19.77 30.02
CA LYS A 40 4.39 19.35 30.27
C LYS A 40 5.35 20.42 29.83
N ASN A 41 6.47 20.53 30.52
CA ASN A 41 7.50 21.48 30.18
C ASN A 41 8.27 21.02 28.92
N ILE A 42 8.20 21.81 27.84
CA ILE A 42 8.72 21.52 26.51
C ILE A 42 10.23 21.29 26.48
N ILE A 43 10.98 21.87 27.42
CA ILE A 43 12.44 21.70 27.50
C ILE A 43 12.80 20.27 27.85
N TYR A 44 12.02 19.66 28.76
CA TYR A 44 12.26 18.31 29.26
C TYR A 44 11.54 17.22 28.45
N ILE A 45 10.82 17.60 27.39
CA ILE A 45 10.24 16.61 26.47
C ILE A 45 11.34 15.95 25.64
N ASP A 46 11.43 14.64 25.77
CA ASP A 46 12.24 13.78 24.93
C ASP A 46 11.54 13.52 23.59
N SER A 47 11.84 14.35 22.60
CA SER A 47 11.29 14.20 21.26
C SER A 47 11.78 12.93 20.55
N ASN A 48 13.00 12.47 20.84
CA ASN A 48 13.53 11.26 20.21
C ASN A 48 12.83 10.02 20.75
N GLY A 49 12.62 9.94 22.07
CA GLY A 49 11.86 8.86 22.69
C GLY A 49 10.41 8.78 22.18
N ILE A 50 9.74 9.91 21.99
CA ILE A 50 8.38 9.93 21.40
C ILE A 50 8.42 9.46 19.94
N LYS A 51 9.40 9.92 19.16
CA LYS A 51 9.58 9.51 17.77
C LYS A 51 9.77 8.00 17.66
N GLU A 52 10.70 7.44 18.43
CA GLU A 52 10.98 6.00 18.46
C GLU A 52 9.78 5.19 18.94
N PHE A 53 8.99 5.71 19.89
CA PHE A 53 7.77 5.06 20.34
C PHE A 53 6.72 4.97 19.23
N LEU A 54 6.48 6.07 18.51
CA LEU A 54 5.50 6.11 17.42
C LEU A 54 5.95 5.26 16.22
N GLN A 55 7.24 5.23 15.89
CA GLN A 55 7.78 4.43 14.79
C GLN A 55 7.71 2.91 15.01
N LYS A 56 7.34 2.44 16.21
CA LYS A 56 7.09 1.01 16.47
C LYS A 56 5.74 0.53 15.93
N ASP A 57 4.81 1.44 15.67
CA ASP A 57 3.52 1.09 15.09
C ASP A 57 3.71 0.76 13.60
N VAL A 58 3.25 -0.41 13.18
CA VAL A 58 3.44 -0.93 11.81
C VAL A 58 2.73 -0.07 10.75
N ARG A 59 1.73 0.74 11.15
CA ARG A 59 1.01 1.68 10.27
C ARG A 59 1.84 2.92 9.94
N VAL A 60 2.92 3.18 10.68
CA VAL A 60 3.72 4.40 10.56
C VAL A 60 4.86 4.21 9.57
N GLU A 61 4.93 5.10 8.57
CA GLU A 61 6.06 5.21 7.65
C GLU A 61 7.13 6.16 8.20
N ASN A 62 6.71 7.32 8.74
CA ASN A 62 7.64 8.31 9.26
C ASN A 62 7.01 9.17 10.36
N VAL A 63 7.86 9.73 11.23
CA VAL A 63 7.47 10.64 12.31
C VAL A 63 8.45 11.81 12.36
N THR A 64 7.89 13.01 12.35
CA THR A 64 8.62 14.26 12.55
C THR A 64 8.06 15.00 13.76
N ILE A 65 8.93 15.34 14.70
CA ILE A 65 8.56 16.10 15.90
C ILE A 65 9.34 17.40 15.91
N THR A 66 8.63 18.52 15.96
CA THR A 66 9.24 19.86 15.93
C THR A 66 8.73 20.69 17.09
N LYS A 67 9.65 21.27 17.87
CA LYS A 67 9.34 22.29 18.88
C LYS A 67 9.33 23.65 18.18
N LYS A 68 8.14 24.20 17.91
CA LYS A 68 7.98 25.40 17.05
C LYS A 68 8.29 26.69 17.80
N SER A 69 7.81 26.80 19.03
CA SER A 69 7.98 27.98 19.87
C SER A 69 7.95 27.56 21.35
N LEU A 70 7.95 28.54 22.25
CA LEU A 70 7.74 28.32 23.67
C LEU A 70 6.34 27.74 23.88
N GLY A 71 6.27 26.49 24.38
CA GLY A 71 5.00 25.83 24.68
C GLY A 71 4.26 25.23 23.47
N GLU A 72 4.83 25.26 22.26
CA GLU A 72 4.20 24.64 21.08
C GLU A 72 5.06 23.50 20.52
N ILE A 73 4.42 22.32 20.39
CA ILE A 73 5.01 21.14 19.77
C ILE A 73 4.15 20.69 18.58
N SER A 74 4.79 20.30 17.50
CA SER A 74 4.16 19.73 16.32
C SER A 74 4.61 18.30 16.14
N ILE A 75 3.65 17.40 15.94
CA ILE A 75 3.85 15.98 15.69
C ILE A 75 3.21 15.67 14.34
N ASP A 76 4.06 15.34 13.38
CA ASP A 76 3.64 14.93 12.05
C ASP A 76 3.95 13.43 11.90
N VAL A 77 2.90 12.65 11.63
CA VAL A 77 2.99 11.21 11.44
C VAL A 77 2.53 10.90 10.03
N LYS A 78 3.44 10.34 9.24
CA LYS A 78 3.12 9.80 7.92
C LYS A 78 2.72 8.34 8.10
N GLU A 79 1.46 8.02 7.88
CA GLU A 79 0.97 6.65 7.76
C GLU A 79 1.44 6.03 6.44
N LYS A 80 1.56 4.70 6.40
CA LYS A 80 1.85 3.97 5.17
C LYS A 80 0.71 4.12 4.16
N ASP A 81 1.08 4.30 2.90
CA ASP A 81 0.15 4.39 1.79
C ASP A 81 -0.37 3.00 1.38
N LEU A 82 -1.69 2.86 1.25
CA LEU A 82 -2.32 1.65 0.72
C LEU A 82 -1.99 1.50 -0.76
N SER A 83 -1.46 0.35 -1.15
CA SER A 83 -1.21 0.00 -2.56
C SER A 83 -2.07 -1.17 -3.02
N TYR A 84 -2.27 -2.16 -2.15
CA TYR A 84 -3.02 -3.38 -2.46
C TYR A 84 -3.80 -3.86 -1.23
N TYR A 85 -4.86 -4.61 -1.48
CA TYR A 85 -5.45 -5.46 -0.44
C TYR A 85 -4.85 -6.86 -0.51
N ALA A 86 -4.62 -7.52 0.61
CA ALA A 86 -4.29 -8.95 0.64
C ALA A 86 -5.40 -9.77 1.30
N VAL A 87 -5.75 -10.88 0.68
CA VAL A 87 -6.69 -11.88 1.21
C VAL A 87 -5.90 -13.12 1.60
N ILE A 88 -5.84 -13.39 2.90
CA ILE A 88 -5.29 -14.64 3.45
C ILE A 88 -6.41 -15.35 4.21
N GLY A 89 -6.86 -16.48 3.69
CA GLY A 89 -8.00 -17.21 4.25
C GLY A 89 -9.28 -16.36 4.23
N LYS A 90 -9.73 -15.90 5.40
CA LYS A 90 -10.96 -15.08 5.57
C LYS A 90 -10.68 -13.61 5.87
N ASN A 91 -9.40 -13.25 6.07
CA ASN A 91 -9.02 -11.91 6.50
C ASN A 91 -8.57 -11.09 5.29
N ILE A 92 -8.85 -9.78 5.36
CA ILE A 92 -8.43 -8.80 4.37
C ILE A 92 -7.53 -7.77 5.05
N TYR A 93 -6.35 -7.57 4.49
CA TYR A 93 -5.28 -6.74 5.02
C TYR A 93 -4.95 -5.57 4.07
N LEU A 94 -4.46 -4.48 4.63
CA LEU A 94 -3.87 -3.35 3.90
C LEU A 94 -2.39 -3.62 3.65
N VAL A 95 -1.96 -3.48 2.40
CA VAL A 95 -0.60 -3.76 1.96
C VAL A 95 0.00 -2.55 1.26
N ASP A 96 1.23 -2.21 1.62
CA ASP A 96 1.97 -1.11 1.00
C ASP A 96 2.65 -1.53 -0.32
N LYS A 97 3.36 -0.60 -0.96
CA LYS A 97 4.03 -0.82 -2.25
C LYS A 97 5.16 -1.86 -2.21
N VAL A 98 5.67 -2.22 -1.02
CA VAL A 98 6.74 -3.23 -0.87
C VAL A 98 6.20 -4.59 -0.45
N GLY A 99 4.88 -4.72 -0.31
CA GLY A 99 4.23 -5.99 0.05
C GLY A 99 4.16 -6.23 1.55
N GLU A 100 4.36 -5.20 2.39
CA GLU A 100 4.20 -5.33 3.83
C GLU A 100 2.76 -5.07 4.26
N ILE A 101 2.21 -5.99 5.06
CA ILE A 101 0.91 -5.81 5.71
C ILE A 101 1.08 -4.79 6.85
N PHE A 102 0.24 -3.75 6.88
CA PHE A 102 0.31 -2.73 7.93
C PHE A 102 -1.00 -2.51 8.70
N ALA A 103 -2.13 -3.05 8.24
CA ALA A 103 -3.42 -2.90 8.92
C ALA A 103 -4.47 -3.90 8.40
N TYR A 104 -5.62 -3.94 9.06
CA TYR A 104 -6.82 -4.64 8.59
C TYR A 104 -7.70 -3.70 7.75
N LEU A 105 -8.52 -4.26 6.86
CA LEU A 105 -9.42 -3.48 5.97
C LEU A 105 -10.30 -2.47 6.73
N ASN A 106 -10.75 -2.81 7.94
CA ASN A 106 -11.65 -1.96 8.74
C ASN A 106 -10.98 -0.74 9.39
N GLU A 107 -9.65 -0.60 9.29
CA GLU A 107 -8.92 0.57 9.81
C GLU A 107 -9.03 1.78 8.86
N LYS A 108 -9.43 1.58 7.60
CA LYS A 108 -9.45 2.62 6.57
C LYS A 108 -10.70 2.49 5.69
N ASP A 109 -11.12 3.61 5.10
CA ASP A 109 -12.12 3.60 4.02
C ASP A 109 -11.65 2.75 2.84
N VAL A 110 -12.61 2.18 2.11
CA VAL A 110 -12.32 1.31 0.95
C VAL A 110 -11.86 2.15 -0.24
N GLU A 111 -10.76 1.74 -0.86
CA GLU A 111 -10.17 2.35 -2.06
C GLU A 111 -10.21 1.37 -3.25
N GLU A 112 -10.16 1.90 -4.46
CA GLU A 112 -10.20 1.09 -5.70
C GLU A 112 -8.80 0.55 -6.05
N VAL A 113 -8.25 -0.30 -5.18
CA VAL A 113 -6.96 -0.97 -5.38
C VAL A 113 -7.12 -2.49 -5.59
N PRO A 114 -6.19 -3.16 -6.30
CA PRO A 114 -6.26 -4.60 -6.54
C PRO A 114 -6.21 -5.45 -5.27
N PHE A 115 -6.85 -6.62 -5.32
CA PHE A 115 -6.74 -7.68 -4.31
C PHE A 115 -5.68 -8.72 -4.70
N ILE A 116 -4.77 -9.00 -3.78
CA ILE A 116 -3.82 -10.10 -3.82
C ILE A 116 -4.42 -11.25 -3.03
N VAL A 117 -4.75 -12.36 -3.68
CA VAL A 117 -5.17 -13.58 -2.97
C VAL A 117 -3.95 -14.48 -2.82
N ALA A 118 -3.55 -14.72 -1.58
CA ALA A 118 -2.30 -15.39 -1.24
C ALA A 118 -2.45 -16.28 -0.02
N ASN A 119 -1.52 -17.22 0.16
CA ASN A 119 -1.47 -18.14 1.29
C ASN A 119 -0.40 -17.76 2.33
N SER A 120 0.53 -16.86 1.98
CA SER A 120 1.62 -16.40 2.85
C SER A 120 2.01 -14.95 2.57
N GLU A 121 2.73 -14.32 3.50
CA GLU A 121 3.30 -12.98 3.29
C GLU A 121 4.37 -12.94 2.19
N ASP A 122 5.14 -14.01 2.01
CA ASP A 122 6.12 -14.10 0.94
C ASP A 122 5.45 -14.07 -0.44
N GLU A 123 4.32 -14.77 -0.59
CA GLU A 123 3.50 -14.74 -1.81
C GLU A 123 2.91 -13.34 -2.06
N ILE A 124 2.54 -12.60 -1.00
CA ILE A 124 2.10 -11.21 -1.13
C ILE A 124 3.21 -10.33 -1.70
N LYS A 125 4.44 -10.47 -1.20
CA LYS A 125 5.59 -9.70 -1.69
C LYS A 125 5.89 -10.01 -3.16
N GLU A 126 5.91 -11.29 -3.52
CA GLU A 126 6.12 -11.73 -4.90
C GLU A 126 5.07 -11.14 -5.86
N ILE A 127 3.78 -11.20 -5.47
CA ILE A 127 2.69 -10.66 -6.28
C ILE A 127 2.73 -9.13 -6.30
N THR A 128 3.12 -8.48 -5.20
CA THR A 128 3.27 -7.02 -5.12
C THR A 128 4.32 -6.52 -6.11
N GLU A 129 5.49 -7.17 -6.18
CA GLU A 129 6.50 -6.85 -7.18
C GLU A 129 5.94 -6.96 -8.59
N PHE A 130 5.19 -8.03 -8.87
CA PHE A 130 4.60 -8.23 -10.18
C PHE A 130 3.56 -7.15 -10.53
N LEU A 131 2.68 -6.80 -9.59
CA LEU A 131 1.71 -5.72 -9.80
C LEU A 131 2.39 -4.36 -10.01
N ASN A 132 3.48 -4.09 -9.28
CA ASN A 132 4.27 -2.87 -9.45
C ASN A 132 4.86 -2.79 -10.87
N GLU A 133 5.32 -3.90 -11.44
CA GLU A 133 5.80 -3.96 -12.84
C GLU A 133 4.70 -3.61 -13.86
N LEU A 134 3.43 -3.84 -13.51
CA LEU A 134 2.27 -3.53 -14.37
C LEU A 134 1.70 -2.12 -14.12
N SER A 135 2.13 -1.42 -13.06
CA SER A 135 1.46 -0.20 -12.55
C SER A 135 1.35 0.94 -13.56
N ASP A 136 2.32 1.06 -14.48
CA ASP A 136 2.32 2.07 -15.53
C ASP A 136 1.41 1.73 -16.73
N LEU A 137 0.93 0.48 -16.82
CA LEU A 137 0.06 0.04 -17.90
C LEU A 137 -1.38 0.48 -17.64
N ALA A 138 -2.08 0.91 -18.69
CA ALA A 138 -3.49 1.31 -18.59
C ALA A 138 -4.40 0.15 -18.14
N ILE A 139 -3.99 -1.10 -18.38
CA ILE A 139 -4.71 -2.28 -17.90
C ILE A 139 -4.68 -2.43 -16.37
N PHE A 140 -3.70 -1.84 -15.68
CA PHE A 140 -3.58 -1.93 -14.22
C PHE A 140 -4.83 -1.41 -13.52
N LYS A 141 -5.37 -0.27 -13.99
CA LYS A 141 -6.64 0.32 -13.49
C LYS A 141 -7.86 -0.57 -13.69
N LYS A 142 -7.73 -1.67 -14.45
CA LYS A 142 -8.78 -2.66 -14.64
C LYS A 142 -8.55 -3.92 -13.83
N ILE A 143 -7.41 -4.08 -13.16
CA ILE A 143 -7.14 -5.25 -12.33
C ILE A 143 -8.01 -5.18 -11.07
N SER A 144 -8.82 -6.20 -10.86
CA SER A 144 -9.60 -6.38 -9.63
C SER A 144 -8.86 -7.26 -8.64
N GLN A 145 -8.27 -8.36 -9.12
CA GLN A 145 -7.58 -9.32 -8.26
C GLN A 145 -6.51 -10.08 -9.02
N ILE A 146 -5.56 -10.64 -8.29
CA ILE A 146 -4.51 -11.52 -8.79
C ILE A 146 -4.26 -12.65 -7.79
N TYR A 147 -3.95 -13.83 -8.30
CA TYR A 147 -3.60 -14.99 -7.48
C TYR A 147 -2.67 -15.93 -8.23
N LYS A 148 -1.88 -16.68 -7.46
CA LYS A 148 -0.96 -17.70 -7.95
C LYS A 148 -1.68 -19.05 -8.07
N ILE A 149 -1.48 -19.74 -9.18
CA ILE A 149 -1.96 -21.11 -9.40
C ILE A 149 -0.91 -22.12 -8.93
N ASN A 150 0.36 -21.84 -9.24
CA ASN A 150 1.55 -22.60 -8.86
C ASN A 150 2.77 -21.67 -9.00
N GLU A 151 3.97 -22.18 -8.73
CA GLU A 151 5.22 -21.39 -8.74
C GLU A 151 5.42 -20.47 -9.94
N LYS A 152 4.88 -20.79 -11.11
CA LYS A 152 5.15 -20.05 -12.34
C LYS A 152 3.92 -19.39 -12.95
N GLU A 153 2.72 -19.75 -12.51
CA GLU A 153 1.47 -19.37 -13.17
C GLU A 153 0.62 -18.46 -12.29
N PHE A 154 0.19 -17.35 -12.89
CA PHE A 154 -0.66 -16.35 -12.27
C PHE A 154 -1.93 -16.15 -13.08
N VAL A 155 -2.99 -15.80 -12.37
CA VAL A 155 -4.24 -15.35 -12.98
C VAL A 155 -4.56 -13.97 -12.45
N ILE A 156 -4.66 -13.02 -13.38
CA ILE A 156 -5.15 -11.67 -13.13
C ILE A 156 -6.62 -11.64 -13.55
N ILE A 157 -7.50 -11.14 -12.70
CA ILE A 157 -8.91 -10.97 -13.02
C ILE A 157 -9.19 -9.47 -13.08
N LEU A 158 -9.78 -9.05 -14.18
CA LEU A 158 -10.18 -7.67 -14.41
C LEU A 158 -11.54 -7.38 -13.75
N THR A 159 -11.84 -6.10 -13.57
CA THR A 159 -13.08 -5.57 -12.97
C THR A 159 -14.37 -6.04 -13.66
N ASP A 160 -14.30 -6.46 -14.93
CA ASP A 160 -15.41 -7.03 -15.70
C ASP A 160 -15.43 -8.58 -15.70
N GLY A 161 -14.53 -9.22 -14.97
CA GLY A 161 -14.42 -10.67 -14.82
C GLY A 161 -13.52 -11.35 -15.87
N VAL A 162 -12.97 -10.62 -16.83
CA VAL A 162 -12.02 -11.19 -17.81
C VAL A 162 -10.77 -11.69 -17.09
N LYS A 163 -10.32 -12.91 -17.46
CA LYS A 163 -9.11 -13.52 -16.88
C LYS A 163 -7.92 -13.35 -17.82
N ILE A 164 -6.79 -12.88 -17.29
CA ILE A 164 -5.50 -12.92 -17.97
C ILE A 164 -4.67 -14.00 -17.30
N LYS A 165 -4.39 -15.07 -18.05
CA LYS A 165 -3.49 -16.14 -17.60
C LYS A 165 -2.09 -15.82 -18.06
N THR A 166 -1.16 -15.78 -17.13
CA THR A 166 0.23 -15.41 -17.43
C THR A 166 1.20 -16.26 -16.62
N ASN A 167 2.45 -16.24 -17.03
CA ASN A 167 3.56 -16.83 -16.29
C ASN A 167 4.64 -15.80 -15.99
N ARG A 168 5.30 -15.96 -14.85
CA ARG A 168 6.52 -15.21 -14.53
C ARG A 168 7.71 -16.07 -14.89
N THR A 169 8.62 -15.52 -15.70
CA THR A 169 9.93 -16.12 -15.93
C THR A 169 10.88 -15.64 -14.83
N GLU A 170 11.48 -16.56 -14.10
CA GLU A 170 12.45 -16.27 -13.01
C GLU A 170 13.77 -15.63 -13.49
N GLU A 171 13.97 -15.50 -14.81
CA GLU A 171 15.23 -15.05 -15.37
C GLU A 171 15.35 -13.52 -15.27
N ASN A 172 16.26 -13.07 -14.39
CA ASN A 172 16.73 -11.69 -14.22
C ASN A 172 17.50 -11.11 -15.42
N ASP A 173 17.21 -11.57 -16.64
CA ASP A 173 17.74 -11.00 -17.87
C ASP A 173 16.84 -9.84 -18.32
N GLU A 174 17.42 -8.66 -18.52
CA GLU A 174 16.70 -7.47 -19.01
C GLU A 174 15.94 -7.76 -20.30
N ILE A 175 16.49 -8.63 -21.16
CA ILE A 175 15.86 -9.05 -22.42
C ILE A 175 14.55 -9.80 -22.17
N ASN A 176 14.47 -10.61 -21.10
CA ASN A 176 13.28 -11.36 -20.75
C ASN A 176 12.22 -10.45 -20.11
N LYS A 177 12.62 -9.50 -19.26
CA LYS A 177 11.71 -8.47 -18.74
C LYS A 177 11.09 -7.64 -19.85
N GLU A 178 11.87 -7.20 -20.83
CA GLU A 178 11.33 -6.43 -21.97
C GLU A 178 10.31 -7.26 -22.79
N LYS A 179 10.62 -8.53 -23.06
CA LYS A 179 9.69 -9.45 -23.72
C LYS A 179 8.41 -9.64 -22.92
N GLN A 180 8.50 -9.78 -21.60
CA GLN A 180 7.35 -9.94 -20.72
C GLN A 180 6.47 -8.68 -20.71
N ASN A 181 7.08 -7.50 -20.58
CA ASN A 181 6.36 -6.22 -20.64
C ASN A 181 5.63 -6.03 -21.97
N LYS A 182 6.25 -6.43 -23.09
CA LYS A 182 5.58 -6.44 -24.40
C LYS A 182 4.35 -7.35 -24.42
N ARG A 183 4.39 -8.52 -23.76
CA ARG A 183 3.22 -9.41 -23.67
C ARG A 183 2.05 -8.75 -22.93
N TYR A 184 2.30 -8.04 -21.84
CA TYR A 184 1.25 -7.33 -21.11
C TYR A 184 0.69 -6.13 -21.89
N LEU A 185 1.53 -5.44 -22.67
CA LEU A 185 1.07 -4.38 -23.57
C LEU A 185 0.17 -4.94 -24.69
N ILE A 186 0.53 -6.09 -25.26
CA ILE A 186 -0.30 -6.80 -26.24
C ILE A 186 -1.63 -7.20 -25.59
N ALA A 187 -1.60 -7.80 -24.41
CA ALA A 187 -2.82 -8.18 -23.66
C ALA A 187 -3.75 -6.98 -23.44
N GLN A 188 -3.17 -5.82 -23.08
CA GLN A 188 -3.89 -4.56 -22.94
C GLN A 188 -4.57 -4.15 -24.25
N GLN A 189 -3.86 -4.17 -25.37
CA GLN A 189 -4.42 -3.81 -26.67
C GLN A 189 -5.53 -4.77 -27.09
N LEU A 190 -5.31 -6.08 -26.95
CA LEU A 190 -6.29 -7.11 -27.25
C LEU A 190 -7.55 -6.92 -26.41
N TYR A 191 -7.39 -6.74 -25.10
CA TYR A 191 -8.50 -6.48 -24.19
C TYR A 191 -9.31 -5.24 -24.61
N PHE A 192 -8.67 -4.09 -24.78
CA PHE A 192 -9.39 -2.84 -25.07
C PHE A 192 -10.04 -2.80 -26.45
N ASN A 193 -9.50 -3.54 -27.42
CA ASN A 193 -10.08 -3.60 -28.76
C ASN A 193 -11.21 -4.62 -28.83
N MET A 194 -10.98 -5.83 -28.33
CA MET A 194 -11.87 -6.97 -28.57
C MET A 194 -13.04 -7.03 -27.59
N SER A 195 -12.88 -6.47 -26.37
CA SER A 195 -13.99 -6.37 -25.39
C SER A 195 -15.15 -5.51 -25.88
N LYS A 196 -14.91 -4.61 -26.84
CA LYS A 196 -15.95 -3.77 -27.48
C LYS A 196 -16.87 -4.57 -28.38
N GLU A 197 -16.38 -5.65 -28.96
CA GLU A 197 -17.09 -6.45 -29.95
C GLU A 197 -17.79 -7.64 -29.31
N ARG A 198 -17.11 -8.30 -28.37
CA ARG A 198 -17.61 -9.53 -27.75
C ARG A 198 -17.05 -9.72 -26.34
N LYS A 199 -17.85 -10.33 -25.46
CA LYS A 199 -17.43 -10.62 -24.09
C LYS A 199 -16.34 -11.69 -24.07
N ILE A 200 -15.17 -11.32 -23.57
CA ILE A 200 -14.01 -12.19 -23.40
C ILE A 200 -14.20 -13.03 -22.12
N ASP A 201 -13.86 -14.32 -22.18
CA ASP A 201 -13.73 -15.21 -21.01
C ASP A 201 -12.30 -15.09 -20.46
N TYR A 202 -11.30 -15.36 -21.30
CA TYR A 202 -9.90 -15.18 -20.94
C TYR A 202 -8.99 -14.81 -22.11
N ILE A 203 -7.85 -14.21 -21.76
CA ILE A 203 -6.66 -14.02 -22.59
C ILE A 203 -5.53 -14.85 -21.96
N ASP A 204 -4.90 -15.73 -22.74
CA ASP A 204 -3.77 -16.56 -22.28
C ASP A 204 -2.48 -16.08 -22.91
N LEU A 205 -1.54 -15.62 -22.06
CA LEU A 205 -0.25 -15.06 -22.44
C LEU A 205 0.91 -16.04 -22.19
N ARG A 206 0.62 -17.27 -21.75
CA ARG A 206 1.64 -18.28 -21.40
C ARG A 206 2.33 -18.87 -22.61
N PHE A 207 1.70 -18.80 -23.79
CA PHE A 207 2.21 -19.32 -25.05
C PHE A 207 2.85 -18.20 -25.89
N ASN A 208 3.62 -18.57 -26.91
CA ASN A 208 4.20 -17.58 -27.83
C ASN A 208 3.12 -16.87 -28.65
N ASP A 209 2.10 -17.62 -29.07
CA ASP A 209 0.86 -17.09 -29.63
C ASP A 209 -0.14 -16.80 -28.50
N TYR A 210 -0.89 -15.71 -28.60
CA TYR A 210 -1.92 -15.38 -27.61
C TYR A 210 -3.22 -16.13 -27.93
N ILE A 211 -3.86 -16.65 -26.88
CA ILE A 211 -5.16 -17.33 -27.01
C ILE A 211 -6.23 -16.45 -26.39
N ILE A 212 -7.30 -16.18 -27.15
CA ILE A 212 -8.46 -15.43 -26.67
C ILE A 212 -9.66 -16.35 -26.77
N LYS A 213 -10.36 -16.51 -25.66
CA LYS A 213 -11.62 -17.25 -25.61
C LYS A 213 -12.75 -16.29 -25.28
N TYR A 214 -13.86 -16.39 -26.00
CA TYR A 214 -15.05 -15.61 -25.72
C TYR A 214 -16.09 -16.40 -24.94
N LEU A 215 -16.93 -15.69 -24.20
CA LEU A 215 -18.11 -16.29 -23.59
C LEU A 215 -19.06 -16.80 -24.68
N GLY A 216 -19.58 -18.01 -24.49
CA GLY A 216 -20.47 -18.67 -25.44
C GLY A 216 -19.77 -19.39 -26.60
N ASP A 217 -18.43 -19.37 -26.67
CA ASP A 217 -17.69 -20.34 -27.49
C ASP A 217 -17.85 -21.73 -26.85
N ASN A 218 -18.88 -22.47 -27.25
CA ASN A 218 -19.05 -23.87 -26.88
C ASN A 218 -18.09 -24.75 -27.69
N LYS A 219 -17.59 -25.82 -27.05
CA LYS A 219 -16.79 -26.89 -27.66
C LYS A 219 -17.53 -27.60 -28.78
#